data_AF-A0A1F3M260-F1
#
_entry.id   AF-A0A1F3M260-F1
#
_cell.length_a   1.000
_cell.length_b   1.000
_cell.length_c   1.000
_cell.angle_alpha   90.00
_cell.angle_beta   90.00
_cell.angle_gamma   90.00
#
_symmetry.space_group_name_H-M   'P 1'
#
loop_
_entity.id
_entity.type
_entity.pdbx_description
1 polymer ?
#
loop_
_entity_poly.entity_id
_entity_poly.type
_entity_poly.pdbx_seq_one_letter_code
_entity_poly.pdbx_strand_id
1 'polypeptide(L)'
;MATVTNNIVTLGLSGKVGNLVFRRRGNKTTVYVQSPRKAPLSEKQKQAQQRFAEAVSLAKQALSDEFGRRKFEKLAKKEGKESAYSAAVAYFCQV
;
A
#
# COMPACT_ATOMS: atom_id res chain seq x y z
N MET A 1 17.86 -1.55 1.40
CA MET A 1 16.86 -2.58 1.02
C MET A 1 17.62 -3.69 0.32
N ALA A 2 17.37 -4.94 0.68
CA ALA A 2 18.01 -6.09 0.04
C ALA A 2 16.95 -7.12 -0.37
N THR A 3 17.19 -7.82 -1.48
CA THR A 3 16.35 -8.93 -1.93
C THR A 3 17.00 -10.24 -1.54
N VAL A 4 16.25 -11.13 -0.91
CA VAL A 4 16.73 -12.48 -0.60
C VAL A 4 16.74 -13.30 -1.88
N THR A 5 17.93 -13.75 -2.32
CA THR A 5 18.09 -14.57 -3.53
C THR A 5 18.06 -16.05 -3.20
N ASN A 6 19.06 -16.56 -2.48
CA ASN A 6 19.14 -17.98 -2.12
C ASN A 6 19.67 -18.13 -0.69
N ASN A 7 18.79 -17.94 0.30
CA ASN A 7 19.13 -18.07 1.71
C ASN A 7 17.99 -18.77 2.44
N ILE A 8 18.22 -20.01 2.83
CA ILE A 8 17.20 -20.88 3.46
C ILE A 8 16.70 -20.34 4.81
N VAL A 9 17.52 -19.57 5.52
CA VAL A 9 17.19 -19.02 6.84
C VAL A 9 16.22 -17.83 6.73
N THR A 10 16.34 -17.03 5.66
CA THR A 10 15.60 -15.76 5.53
C THR A 10 14.49 -15.82 4.48
N LEU A 11 14.52 -16.80 3.59
CA LEU A 11 13.48 -17.01 2.60
C LEU A 11 12.16 -17.38 3.29
N GLY A 12 11.09 -16.67 2.94
CA GLY A 12 9.76 -16.92 3.48
C GLY A 12 9.46 -16.20 4.80
N LEU A 13 10.47 -15.60 5.45
CA LEU A 13 10.25 -14.79 6.64
C LEU A 13 9.38 -13.56 6.35
N SER A 14 8.57 -13.18 7.33
CA SER A 14 7.77 -11.95 7.31
C SER A 14 7.67 -11.36 8.72
N GLY A 15 7.58 -10.03 8.81
CA GLY A 15 7.46 -9.34 10.09
C GLY A 15 8.77 -8.71 10.54
N LYS A 16 8.87 -8.38 11.83
CA LYS A 16 9.99 -7.65 12.42
C LYS A 16 10.86 -8.58 13.24
N VAL A 17 12.17 -8.58 12.98
CA VAL A 17 13.20 -9.27 13.78
C VAL A 17 14.26 -8.24 14.14
N GLY A 18 14.30 -7.81 15.40
CA GLY A 18 15.16 -6.70 15.83
C GLY A 18 14.88 -5.44 15.01
N ASN A 19 15.91 -4.90 14.35
CA ASN A 19 15.79 -3.75 13.45
C ASN A 19 15.54 -4.13 11.98
N LEU A 20 15.34 -5.42 11.67
CA LEU A 20 15.05 -5.88 10.33
C LEU A 20 13.55 -6.08 10.13
N VAL A 21 13.05 -5.63 8.98
CA VAL A 21 11.67 -5.85 8.55
C VAL A 21 11.70 -6.70 7.29
N PHE A 22 11.09 -7.89 7.38
CA PHE A 22 10.94 -8.83 6.27
C PHE A 22 9.57 -8.64 5.64
N ARG A 23 9.55 -8.40 4.34
CA ARG A 23 8.32 -8.28 3.56
C ARG A 23 8.30 -9.35 2.47
N ARG A 24 7.22 -10.13 2.45
CA ARG A 24 6.97 -11.15 1.44
C ARG A 24 5.94 -10.67 0.43
N ARG A 25 6.22 -10.84 -0.87
CA ARG A 25 5.24 -10.71 -1.96
C ARG A 25 5.39 -11.92 -2.88
N GLY A 26 4.40 -12.81 -2.85
CA GLY A 26 4.50 -14.12 -3.48
C GLY A 26 5.70 -14.90 -2.93
N ASN A 27 6.62 -15.29 -3.82
CA ASN A 27 7.83 -16.04 -3.48
C ASN A 27 9.06 -15.14 -3.22
N LYS A 28 8.91 -13.82 -3.33
CA LYS A 28 10.01 -12.87 -3.12
C LYS A 28 9.99 -12.35 -1.68
N THR A 29 11.16 -12.36 -1.04
CA THR A 29 11.37 -11.77 0.29
C THR A 29 12.31 -10.59 0.19
N THR A 30 11.89 -9.44 0.71
CA THR A 30 12.68 -8.20 0.75
C THR A 30 12.92 -7.81 2.20
N VAL A 31 14.16 -7.42 2.51
CA VAL A 31 14.59 -7.03 3.84
C VAL A 31 14.90 -5.53 3.88
N TYR A 32 14.42 -4.88 4.93
CA TYR A 32 14.64 -3.48 5.24
C TYR A 32 15.29 -3.36 6.61
N VAL A 33 16.20 -2.40 6.76
CA VAL A 33 16.65 -1.96 8.08
C VAL A 33 15.73 -0.83 8.51
N GLN A 34 15.04 -1.01 9.63
CA GLN A 34 14.22 0.02 10.24
C GLN A 34 15.12 1.05 10.92
N SER A 35 15.23 2.23 10.30
CA SER A 35 15.84 3.39 10.95
C SER A 35 14.82 4.11 11.82
N PRO A 36 15.20 4.58 13.03
CA PRO A 36 14.37 5.53 13.76
C PRO A 36 14.15 6.79 12.93
N ARG A 37 12.98 7.43 13.08
CA ARG A 37 12.69 8.72 12.47
C ARG A 37 13.54 9.79 13.15
N LYS A 38 14.28 10.57 12.35
CA LYS A 38 15.17 11.64 12.86
C LYS A 38 14.45 12.97 13.11
N ALA A 39 13.28 13.18 12.50
CA ALA A 39 12.52 14.42 12.57
C ALA A 39 11.01 14.15 12.56
N PRO A 40 10.19 15.06 13.12
CA PRO A 40 8.74 15.00 12.99
C PRO A 40 8.29 15.21 11.54
N LEU A 41 7.04 14.85 11.24
CA LEU A 41 6.49 15.02 9.91
C LEU A 41 6.30 16.50 9.56
N SER A 42 6.71 16.86 8.34
CA SER A 42 6.41 18.16 7.74
C SER A 42 4.89 18.31 7.54
N GLU A 43 4.39 19.54 7.53
CA GLU A 43 2.98 19.85 7.23
C GLU A 43 2.52 19.25 5.90
N LYS A 44 3.36 19.32 4.85
CA LYS A 44 3.05 18.69 3.55
C LYS A 44 2.87 17.17 3.67
N GLN A 45 3.66 16.51 4.52
CA GLN A 45 3.56 15.07 4.76
C GLN A 45 2.29 14.73 5.55
N LYS A 46 1.92 15.56 6.54
CA LYS A 46 0.66 15.41 7.29
C LYS A 46 -0.55 15.59 6.38
N GLN A 47 -0.55 16.62 5.54
CA GLN A 47 -1.62 16.87 4.56
C GLN A 47 -1.75 15.70 3.57
N ALA A 48 -0.64 15.18 3.05
CA ALA A 48 -0.68 14.00 2.18
C ALA A 48 -1.27 12.77 2.88
N GLN A 49 -0.96 12.56 4.17
CA GLN A 49 -1.55 11.49 4.96
C GLN A 49 -3.05 11.67 5.21
N GLN A 50 -3.49 12.89 5.50
CA GLN A 50 -4.90 13.22 5.69
C GLN A 50 -5.70 12.99 4.40
N ARG A 51 -5.24 13.52 3.27
CA ARG A 51 -5.85 13.31 1.95
C ARG A 51 -5.96 11.81 1.62
N PHE A 52 -4.91 11.05 1.89
CA PHE A 52 -4.94 9.61 1.67
C PHE A 52 -5.97 8.91 2.58
N ALA A 53 -6.06 9.30 3.86
CA ALA A 53 -7.03 8.73 4.79
C ALA A 53 -8.48 9.04 4.37
N GLU A 54 -8.74 10.26 3.93
CA GLU A 54 -10.04 10.68 3.39
C GLU A 54 -10.39 9.90 2.11
N ALA A 55 -9.44 9.78 1.17
CA ALA A 55 -9.61 9.00 -0.04
C ALA A 55 -9.93 7.53 0.23
N VAL A 56 -9.31 6.92 1.26
CA VAL A 56 -9.61 5.55 1.68
C VAL A 56 -11.05 5.44 2.22
N SER A 57 -11.52 6.41 3.00
CA SER A 57 -12.88 6.44 3.51
C SER A 57 -13.90 6.53 2.38
N LEU A 58 -13.72 7.49 1.47
CA LEU A 58 -14.57 7.68 0.30
C LEU A 58 -14.56 6.47 -0.63
N ALA A 59 -13.38 5.85 -0.85
CA ALA A 59 -13.27 4.64 -1.64
C ALA A 59 -14.07 3.48 -1.02
N LYS A 60 -14.02 3.30 0.31
CA LYS A 60 -14.81 2.26 0.99
C LYS A 60 -16.31 2.51 0.84
N GLN A 61 -16.77 3.75 1.02
CA GLN A 61 -18.18 4.13 0.83
C GLN A 61 -18.63 3.93 -0.63
N ALA A 62 -17.79 4.27 -1.60
CA ALA A 62 -18.14 4.11 -3.01
C ALA A 62 -18.16 2.64 -3.47
N LEU A 63 -17.49 1.74 -2.75
CA LEU A 63 -17.47 0.31 -3.03
C LEU A 63 -18.51 -0.49 -2.24
N SER A 64 -19.18 0.12 -1.26
CA SER A 64 -20.29 -0.54 -0.54
C SER A 64 -21.56 -0.63 -1.39
N ASP A 65 -21.72 0.27 -2.37
CA ASP A 65 -22.78 0.19 -3.37
C ASP A 65 -22.32 -0.67 -4.57
N GLU A 66 -23.20 -1.53 -5.06
CA GLU A 66 -22.92 -2.45 -6.18
C GLU A 66 -22.69 -1.69 -7.48
N PHE A 67 -23.39 -0.57 -7.70
CA PHE A 67 -23.18 0.28 -8.88
C PHE A 67 -21.80 0.95 -8.86
N GLY A 68 -21.43 1.53 -7.71
CA GLY A 68 -20.12 2.13 -7.50
C GLY A 68 -18.98 1.12 -7.67
N ARG A 69 -19.17 -0.11 -7.17
CA ARG A 69 -18.21 -1.20 -7.36
C ARG A 69 -17.97 -1.54 -8.83
N ARG A 70 -19.04 -1.73 -9.62
CA ARG A 70 -18.94 -2.00 -11.06
C ARG A 70 -18.24 -0.87 -11.82
N LYS A 71 -18.48 0.40 -11.43
CA LYS A 71 -17.78 1.56 -12.01
C LYS A 71 -16.27 1.47 -11.79
N PHE A 72 -15.83 1.20 -10.57
CA PHE A 72 -14.40 1.11 -10.25
C PHE A 72 -13.73 -0.17 -10.75
N GLU A 73 -14.47 -1.26 -10.92
CA GLU A 73 -13.96 -2.46 -11.61
C GLU A 73 -13.64 -2.19 -13.09
N LYS A 74 -14.53 -1.47 -13.79
CA LYS A 74 -14.27 -1.02 -15.17
C LYS A 74 -13.07 -0.08 -15.24
N LEU A 75 -12.98 0.86 -14.29
CA LEU A 75 -11.86 1.79 -14.20
C LEU A 75 -10.54 1.07 -13.91
N ALA A 76 -10.55 0.08 -13.00
CA ALA A 76 -9.38 -0.74 -12.71
C ALA A 76 -8.88 -1.50 -13.94
N LYS A 77 -9.79 -2.09 -14.73
CA LYS A 77 -9.42 -2.75 -16.00
C LYS A 77 -8.83 -1.77 -17.01
N LYS A 78 -9.40 -0.57 -17.13
CA LYS A 78 -8.92 0.47 -18.06
C LYS A 78 -7.51 0.96 -17.70
N GLU A 79 -7.23 1.11 -16.41
CA GLU A 79 -5.95 1.64 -15.91
C GLU A 79 -4.92 0.55 -15.56
N GLY A 80 -5.25 -0.73 -15.77
CA GLY A 80 -4.36 -1.84 -15.44
C GLY A 80 -4.10 -2.00 -13.94
N LYS A 81 -5.02 -1.57 -13.08
CA LYS A 81 -4.89 -1.65 -11.61
C LYS A 81 -5.31 -3.03 -11.10
N GLU A 82 -4.66 -3.48 -10.03
CA GLU A 82 -4.87 -4.81 -9.43
C GLU A 82 -6.29 -5.01 -8.89
N SER A 83 -6.97 -3.94 -8.46
CA SER A 83 -8.33 -4.05 -7.88
C SER A 83 -9.16 -2.78 -8.04
N ALA A 84 -10.49 -2.94 -8.00
CA ALA A 84 -11.43 -1.83 -7.90
C ALA A 84 -11.15 -0.91 -6.69
N TYR A 85 -10.67 -1.49 -5.58
CA TYR A 85 -10.24 -0.74 -4.42
C TYR A 85 -9.07 0.20 -4.73
N SER A 86 -8.00 -0.32 -5.35
CA SER A 86 -6.85 0.50 -5.74
C SER A 86 -7.22 1.59 -6.76
N ALA A 87 -8.19 1.31 -7.64
CA ALA A 87 -8.74 2.27 -8.58
C ALA A 87 -9.51 3.40 -7.88
N ALA A 88 -10.40 3.06 -6.94
CA ALA A 88 -11.17 4.03 -6.18
C ALA A 88 -10.30 4.92 -5.30
N VAL A 89 -9.36 4.35 -4.55
CA VAL A 89 -8.44 5.11 -3.69
C VAL A 89 -7.62 6.11 -4.52
N ALA A 90 -7.10 5.68 -5.66
CA ALA A 90 -6.32 6.57 -6.52
C ALA A 90 -7.17 7.68 -7.14
N TYR A 91 -8.42 7.40 -7.52
CA TYR A 91 -9.36 8.41 -8.01
C TYR A 91 -9.60 9.50 -6.96
N PHE A 92 -9.90 9.11 -5.71
CA PHE A 92 -10.17 10.07 -4.64
C PHE A 92 -8.91 10.75 -4.09
N CYS A 93 -7.74 10.14 -4.22
CA CYS A 93 -6.47 10.73 -3.75
C CYS A 93 -5.91 11.78 -4.72
N GLN A 94 -6.48 11.90 -5.94
CA GLN A 94 -6.12 12.91 -6.93
C GLN A 94 -6.98 14.18 -6.85
N VAL A 95 -8.12 14.12 -6.17
CA VAL A 95 -9.01 15.26 -5.89
C VAL A 95 -8.45 16.06 -4.72
#